data_AF-A0A496L7S3-F1
#
_entry.id   AF-A0A496L7S3-F1
#
_cell.length_a   1.000
_cell.length_b   1.000
_cell.length_c   1.000
_cell.angle_alpha   90.00
_cell.angle_beta   90.00
_cell.angle_gamma   90.00
#
_symmetry.space_group_name_H-M   'P 1'
#
loop_
_entity.id
_entity.type
_entity.pdbx_description
1 polymer ?
#
loop_
_entity_poly.entity_id
_entity_poly.type
_entity_poly.pdbx_seq_one_letter_code
_entity_poly.pdbx_strand_id
1 'polypeptide(L)'
;MNNDWFYKLKFNRSMKKLLLSFFVLVATISIATGQNANDWFITVWKTSGTAIKFPAYQVNNGYYTLKCVQLADDGTEIAATMHTYTPNTDGYEIPVGLPAGKKYRVYAYGDGLKQISFNNQWQNRDDLILVEQWGTTKWKSLMYAFHYCKNLDVTATDKPDLSGLTSLYGAFYYCTGLVNANGSIAQWETQTVTDMQYMFYGDTLFNHSLAAYKITANNYYMQSIAGQSGISCENFSATLDSWKTQAVALDRKNLYVGEFPKHKS
;
A
#
# COMPACT_ATOMS: atom_id res chain seq x y z
N MET A 1 25.01 48.25 -54.70
CA MET A 1 24.78 47.01 -53.93
C MET A 1 25.62 47.06 -52.67
N ASN A 2 24.98 46.70 -51.54
CA ASN A 2 25.49 46.53 -50.17
C ASN A 2 25.57 47.82 -49.32
N ASN A 3 24.50 48.17 -48.60
CA ASN A 3 24.09 47.69 -47.26
C ASN A 3 25.15 48.12 -46.20
N ASP A 4 25.10 49.28 -45.54
CA ASP A 4 24.03 49.81 -44.67
C ASP A 4 23.80 48.76 -43.54
N TRP A 5 23.90 48.97 -42.21
CA TRP A 5 23.45 50.06 -41.34
C TRP A 5 23.96 49.78 -39.90
N PHE A 6 25.04 50.43 -39.42
CA PHE A 6 25.36 50.47 -37.98
C PHE A 6 25.48 51.92 -37.51
N TYR A 7 24.33 52.59 -37.36
CA TYR A 7 24.22 53.83 -36.58
C TYR A 7 23.63 53.55 -35.20
N LYS A 8 24.49 53.77 -34.20
CA LYS A 8 24.25 54.36 -32.86
C LYS A 8 22.86 54.23 -32.24
N LEU A 9 22.81 53.82 -30.97
CA LEU A 9 22.08 54.58 -29.94
C LEU A 9 22.57 54.26 -28.51
N LYS A 10 23.18 55.27 -27.88
CA LYS A 10 23.31 55.37 -26.42
C LYS A 10 21.93 55.72 -25.84
N PHE A 11 21.41 54.92 -24.91
CA PHE A 11 20.30 55.30 -24.02
C PHE A 11 20.66 54.81 -22.60
N ASN A 12 21.14 55.70 -21.73
CA ASN A 12 20.42 56.56 -20.78
C ASN A 12 20.00 55.82 -19.47
N ARG A 13 20.67 56.20 -18.37
CA ARG A 13 20.46 55.76 -16.99
C ARG A 13 19.09 56.24 -16.47
N SER A 14 18.00 55.58 -16.82
CA SER A 14 16.69 55.84 -16.16
C SER A 14 15.68 54.67 -16.20
N MET A 15 16.09 53.44 -16.53
CA MET A 15 15.21 52.25 -16.41
C MET A 15 15.53 51.41 -15.18
N LYS A 16 15.45 52.01 -13.99
CA LYS A 16 15.49 51.27 -12.71
C LYS A 16 14.11 50.97 -12.12
N LYS A 17 13.03 51.30 -12.83
CA LYS A 17 11.65 51.03 -12.39
C LYS A 17 10.79 50.69 -13.61
N LEU A 18 10.71 49.41 -13.95
CA LEU A 18 9.60 48.70 -14.61
C LEU A 18 10.19 47.48 -15.34
N LEU A 19 10.36 46.39 -14.61
CA LEU A 19 10.17 45.04 -15.13
C LEU A 19 9.54 44.27 -13.97
N LEU A 20 8.21 44.37 -13.87
CA LEU A 20 7.39 43.28 -13.37
C LEU A 20 7.71 42.08 -14.27
N SER A 21 8.72 41.30 -13.88
CA SER A 21 8.91 39.96 -14.42
C SER A 21 8.40 39.03 -13.34
N PHE A 22 7.34 38.31 -13.71
CA PHE A 22 6.76 37.21 -12.96
C PHE A 22 7.90 36.32 -12.46
N PHE A 23 8.19 36.39 -11.15
CA PHE A 23 8.77 35.23 -10.49
C PHE A 23 7.67 34.18 -10.46
N VAL A 24 7.62 33.35 -11.51
CA VAL A 24 7.06 32.02 -11.37
C VAL A 24 7.86 31.41 -10.24
N LEU A 25 7.21 31.26 -9.09
CA LEU A 25 7.65 30.35 -8.05
C LEU A 25 7.68 28.98 -8.73
N VAL A 26 8.83 28.60 -9.31
CA VAL A 26 9.14 27.20 -9.46
C VAL A 26 9.30 26.75 -8.03
N ALA A 27 8.18 26.35 -7.42
CA ALA A 27 8.24 25.39 -6.35
C ALA A 27 9.05 24.26 -6.96
N THR A 28 10.32 24.18 -6.57
CA THR A 28 10.99 22.89 -6.56
C THR A 28 10.04 22.02 -5.76
N ILE A 29 9.23 21.24 -6.47
CA ILE A 29 8.65 20.04 -5.90
C ILE A 29 9.84 19.42 -5.18
N SER A 30 9.73 19.28 -3.87
CA SER A 30 10.70 18.52 -3.11
C SER A 30 10.61 17.11 -3.70
N ILE A 31 11.42 16.87 -4.73
CA ILE A 31 11.63 15.55 -5.29
C ILE A 31 12.28 14.84 -4.12
N ALA A 32 11.62 13.80 -3.64
CA ALA A 32 12.03 12.97 -2.52
C ALA A 32 13.45 12.40 -2.70
N THR A 33 14.47 13.23 -2.50
CA THR A 33 15.87 12.86 -2.43
C THR A 33 16.31 13.16 -1.00
N GLY A 34 16.06 12.19 -0.12
CA GLY A 34 16.37 12.28 1.32
C GLY A 34 15.31 11.68 2.23
N GLN A 35 14.67 10.56 1.86
CA GLN A 35 13.74 9.84 2.74
C GLN A 35 14.44 8.69 3.42
N ASN A 36 14.08 8.44 4.67
CA ASN A 36 14.64 7.33 5.43
C ASN A 36 14.21 6.01 4.78
N ALA A 37 15.05 4.98 4.87
CA ALA A 37 14.74 3.67 4.31
C ALA A 37 13.37 3.14 4.81
N ASN A 38 13.04 3.45 6.07
CA ASN A 38 11.81 3.03 6.74
C ASN A 38 10.56 3.82 6.32
N ASP A 39 10.68 4.85 5.48
CA ASP A 39 9.49 5.62 5.04
C ASP A 39 8.70 4.88 3.96
N TRP A 40 9.39 4.08 3.14
CA TRP A 40 8.83 3.50 1.93
C TRP A 40 7.89 2.33 2.22
N PHE A 41 6.77 2.29 1.51
CA PHE A 41 6.01 1.05 1.32
C PHE A 41 6.75 0.21 0.28
N ILE A 42 7.16 -1.01 0.63
CA ILE A 42 8.02 -1.86 -0.20
C ILE A 42 7.32 -3.16 -0.53
N THR A 43 7.26 -3.46 -1.82
CA THR A 43 6.62 -4.67 -2.35
C THR A 43 7.53 -5.36 -3.36
N VAL A 44 7.37 -6.67 -3.52
CA VAL A 44 8.03 -7.45 -4.57
C VAL A 44 6.99 -8.04 -5.50
N TRP A 45 7.27 -7.91 -6.80
CA TRP A 45 6.41 -8.34 -7.89
C TRP A 45 7.17 -9.31 -8.78
N LYS A 46 6.49 -10.34 -9.29
CA LYS A 46 6.95 -11.21 -10.37
C LYS A 46 6.04 -10.98 -11.57
N THR A 47 6.57 -10.27 -12.56
CA THR A 47 5.79 -9.84 -13.72
C THR A 47 5.31 -11.03 -14.56
N SER A 48 4.03 -11.06 -14.93
CA SER A 48 3.50 -11.98 -15.95
C SER A 48 3.44 -11.32 -17.34
N GLY A 49 3.35 -9.99 -17.39
CA GLY A 49 3.39 -9.17 -18.59
C GLY A 49 4.62 -8.25 -18.66
N THR A 50 4.47 -7.12 -19.35
CA THR A 50 5.55 -6.14 -19.58
C THR A 50 5.53 -4.91 -18.65
N ALA A 51 4.56 -4.83 -17.74
CA ALA A 51 4.33 -3.68 -16.88
C ALA A 51 3.75 -4.09 -15.52
N ILE A 52 4.00 -3.25 -14.51
CA ILE A 52 3.37 -3.35 -13.18
C ILE A 52 2.39 -2.19 -13.04
N LYS A 53 1.17 -2.49 -12.60
CA LYS A 53 0.12 -1.51 -12.39
C LYS A 53 -0.03 -1.30 -10.89
N PHE A 54 0.54 -0.22 -10.39
CA PHE A 54 0.61 0.00 -8.96
C PHE A 54 -0.78 0.33 -8.39
N PRO A 55 -1.24 -0.32 -7.30
CA PRO A 55 -2.64 -0.32 -6.90
C PRO A 55 -3.08 0.95 -6.15
N ALA A 56 -2.32 2.06 -6.22
CA ALA A 56 -2.72 3.32 -5.60
C ALA A 56 -4.09 3.78 -6.11
N TYR A 57 -4.94 4.23 -5.20
CA TYR A 57 -6.30 4.67 -5.51
C TYR A 57 -6.67 5.87 -4.65
N GLN A 58 -7.54 6.75 -5.16
CA GLN A 58 -7.94 7.99 -4.49
C GLN A 58 -6.75 8.84 -4.02
N VAL A 59 -5.72 8.92 -4.86
CA VAL A 59 -4.56 9.81 -4.67
C VAL A 59 -5.03 11.27 -4.62
N ASN A 60 -6.11 11.58 -5.38
CA ASN A 60 -6.72 12.92 -5.48
C ASN A 60 -5.67 13.98 -5.85
N ASN A 61 -5.82 15.22 -5.38
CA ASN A 61 -4.87 16.32 -5.61
C ASN A 61 -3.48 16.10 -4.95
N GLY A 62 -3.18 14.91 -4.44
CA GLY A 62 -1.86 14.51 -3.95
C GLY A 62 -1.02 13.84 -5.03
N TYR A 63 0.21 13.48 -4.67
CA TYR A 63 1.11 12.72 -5.53
C TYR A 63 1.95 11.75 -4.70
N TYR A 64 2.44 10.71 -5.35
CA TYR A 64 3.43 9.80 -4.78
C TYR A 64 4.53 9.52 -5.79
N THR A 65 5.66 9.07 -5.26
CA THR A 65 6.82 8.62 -6.00
C THR A 65 6.87 7.10 -5.97
N LEU A 66 7.19 6.51 -7.12
CA LEU A 66 7.54 5.11 -7.24
C LEU A 66 9.02 4.96 -7.57
N LYS A 67 9.68 3.97 -6.98
CA LYS A 67 10.94 3.44 -7.51
C LYS A 67 10.75 1.97 -7.84
N CYS A 68 11.32 1.53 -8.96
CA CYS A 68 11.28 0.15 -9.39
C CYS A 68 12.70 -0.31 -9.75
N VAL A 69 13.09 -1.47 -9.25
CA VAL A 69 14.41 -2.07 -9.53
C VAL A 69 14.26 -3.57 -9.75
N GLN A 70 14.98 -4.10 -10.73
CA GLN A 70 15.00 -5.53 -10.98
C GLN A 70 15.80 -6.25 -9.89
N LEU A 71 15.32 -7.43 -9.51
CA LEU A 71 16.02 -8.33 -8.60
C LEU A 71 16.76 -9.42 -9.39
N ALA A 72 17.96 -9.75 -8.92
CA ALA A 72 18.65 -10.98 -9.32
C ALA A 72 17.97 -12.21 -8.69
N ASP A 73 18.39 -13.41 -9.10
CA ASP A 73 17.77 -14.65 -8.67
C ASP A 73 17.93 -14.90 -7.15
N ASP A 74 18.97 -14.33 -6.53
CA ASP A 74 19.22 -14.35 -5.09
C ASP A 74 18.45 -13.28 -4.30
N GLY A 75 17.64 -12.45 -4.97
CA GLY A 75 16.85 -11.37 -4.37
C GLY A 75 17.59 -10.05 -4.17
N THR A 76 18.87 -9.98 -4.54
CA THR A 76 19.64 -8.72 -4.50
C THR A 76 19.19 -7.75 -5.59
N GLU A 77 19.32 -6.46 -5.33
CA GLU A 77 18.95 -5.43 -6.30
C GLU A 77 20.01 -5.26 -7.37
N ILE A 78 19.58 -5.24 -8.63
CA ILE A 78 20.42 -4.84 -9.75
C ILE A 78 20.34 -3.32 -9.85
N ALA A 79 21.13 -2.62 -9.03
CA ALA A 79 21.05 -1.16 -8.84
C ALA A 79 21.03 -0.34 -10.14
N ALA A 80 21.72 -0.80 -11.19
CA ALA A 80 21.74 -0.15 -12.50
C ALA A 80 20.37 -0.11 -13.22
N THR A 81 19.40 -0.94 -12.78
CA THR A 81 18.04 -1.00 -13.34
C THR A 81 17.05 -0.12 -12.59
N MET A 82 17.47 0.54 -11.51
CA MET A 82 16.61 1.39 -10.69
C MET A 82 16.08 2.56 -11.51
N HIS A 83 14.76 2.73 -11.52
CA HIS A 83 14.10 3.88 -12.11
C HIS A 83 13.12 4.52 -11.13
N THR A 84 12.98 5.85 -11.20
CA THR A 84 12.07 6.63 -10.36
C THR A 84 10.98 7.26 -11.23
N TYR A 85 9.72 7.05 -10.84
CA TYR A 85 8.53 7.62 -11.49
C TYR A 85 7.88 8.61 -10.53
N THR A 86 7.78 9.88 -10.94
CA THR A 86 7.14 10.91 -10.12
C THR A 86 6.81 12.14 -10.98
N PRO A 87 5.72 12.87 -10.69
CA PRO A 87 4.64 12.52 -9.76
C PRO A 87 3.65 11.51 -10.36
N ASN A 88 3.09 10.62 -9.55
CA ASN A 88 2.11 9.62 -10.00
C ASN A 88 0.71 9.84 -9.41
N THR A 89 -0.29 9.31 -10.13
CA THR A 89 -1.72 9.31 -9.76
C THR A 89 -2.26 7.87 -9.66
N ASP A 90 -3.58 7.73 -9.50
CA ASP A 90 -4.28 6.45 -9.38
C ASP A 90 -3.88 5.44 -10.46
N GLY A 91 -3.54 4.22 -10.04
CA GLY A 91 -3.32 3.09 -10.95
C GLY A 91 -2.15 3.25 -11.92
N TYR A 92 -1.12 4.03 -11.55
CA TYR A 92 0.03 4.29 -12.42
C TYR A 92 0.68 2.99 -12.91
N GLU A 93 0.96 2.93 -14.21
CA GLU A 93 1.60 1.80 -14.86
C GLU A 93 3.10 2.07 -15.01
N ILE A 94 3.92 1.21 -14.42
CA ILE A 94 5.38 1.22 -14.53
C ILE A 94 5.77 0.56 -15.88
N PRO A 95 6.21 1.32 -16.91
CA PRO A 95 6.18 0.87 -18.30
C PRO A 95 7.53 0.36 -18.85
N VAL A 96 8.44 -0.12 -17.98
CA VAL A 96 9.88 -0.29 -18.28
C VAL A 96 10.23 -1.42 -19.26
N GLY A 97 9.28 -1.96 -20.01
CA GLY A 97 9.51 -3.16 -20.81
C GLY A 97 9.98 -4.32 -19.94
N LEU A 98 9.36 -4.48 -18.77
CA LEU A 98 9.72 -5.46 -17.75
C LEU A 98 9.60 -6.87 -18.34
N PRO A 99 10.67 -7.67 -18.50
CA PRO A 99 10.51 -8.99 -19.09
C PRO A 99 9.69 -9.90 -18.17
N ALA A 100 8.70 -10.59 -18.76
CA ALA A 100 7.89 -11.55 -18.03
C ALA A 100 8.74 -12.60 -17.30
N GLY A 101 8.31 -12.96 -16.09
CA GLY A 101 8.97 -13.89 -15.20
C GLY A 101 10.06 -13.27 -14.32
N LYS A 102 10.47 -12.02 -14.56
CA LYS A 102 11.45 -11.31 -13.73
C LYS A 102 10.80 -10.69 -12.49
N LYS A 103 11.60 -10.62 -11.42
CA LYS A 103 11.22 -10.04 -10.13
C LYS A 103 11.65 -8.59 -10.03
N TYR A 104 10.82 -7.78 -9.40
CA TYR A 104 11.05 -6.36 -9.18
C TYR A 104 10.67 -5.97 -7.77
N ARG A 105 11.51 -5.16 -7.13
CA ARG A 105 11.13 -4.45 -5.91
C ARG A 105 10.60 -3.08 -6.26
N VAL A 106 9.43 -2.77 -5.74
CA VAL A 106 8.73 -1.51 -5.94
C VAL A 106 8.63 -0.79 -4.60
N TYR A 107 9.15 0.43 -4.58
CA TYR A 107 9.10 1.35 -3.45
C TYR A 107 8.05 2.41 -3.75
N ALA A 108 7.15 2.70 -2.82
CA ALA A 108 6.16 3.76 -2.94
C ALA A 108 6.19 4.68 -1.71
N TYR A 109 6.21 5.99 -1.95
CA TYR A 109 6.10 6.99 -0.88
C TYR A 109 5.54 8.30 -1.42
N GLY A 110 4.72 8.97 -0.62
CA GLY A 110 4.36 10.37 -0.82
C GLY A 110 3.00 10.69 -0.22
N ASP A 111 2.73 11.99 -0.05
CA ASP A 111 1.51 12.46 0.60
C ASP A 111 0.24 12.03 -0.13
N GLY A 112 0.30 11.71 -1.42
CA GLY A 112 -0.82 11.18 -2.19
C GLY A 112 -1.08 9.69 -1.96
N LEU A 113 -0.11 8.91 -1.47
CA LEU A 113 -0.30 7.50 -1.18
C LEU A 113 -1.07 7.35 0.13
N LYS A 114 -2.39 7.16 0.03
CA LYS A 114 -3.25 6.97 1.21
C LYS A 114 -4.14 5.74 1.14
N GLN A 115 -4.20 5.10 -0.02
CA GLN A 115 -4.98 3.90 -0.25
C GLN A 115 -4.37 3.09 -1.39
N ILE A 116 -4.44 1.76 -1.23
CA ILE A 116 -4.21 0.78 -2.28
C ILE A 116 -5.47 -0.07 -2.43
N SER A 117 -5.80 -0.50 -3.66
CA SER A 117 -6.97 -1.34 -3.92
C SER A 117 -6.82 -2.15 -5.22
N PHE A 118 -6.75 -3.48 -5.10
CA PHE A 118 -6.80 -4.39 -6.25
C PHE A 118 -8.22 -4.67 -6.75
N ASN A 119 -9.26 -4.18 -6.06
CA ASN A 119 -10.61 -4.19 -6.63
C ASN A 119 -10.67 -3.32 -7.90
N ASN A 120 -9.89 -2.23 -7.92
CA ASN A 120 -9.88 -1.28 -9.03
C ASN A 120 -8.72 -1.54 -10.01
N GLN A 121 -7.63 -2.18 -9.56
CA GLN A 121 -6.43 -2.45 -10.35
C GLN A 121 -6.11 -3.95 -10.42
N TRP A 122 -7.07 -4.77 -10.87
CA TRP A 122 -7.00 -6.24 -10.79
C TRP A 122 -6.05 -6.91 -11.80
N GLN A 123 -5.59 -6.19 -12.84
CA GLN A 123 -4.95 -6.76 -14.03
C GLN A 123 -3.71 -7.63 -13.74
N ASN A 124 -2.92 -7.27 -12.72
CA ASN A 124 -1.70 -7.97 -12.33
C ASN A 124 -1.65 -8.22 -10.81
N ARG A 125 -2.80 -8.43 -10.16
CA ARG A 125 -2.85 -8.75 -8.73
C ARG A 125 -2.10 -10.03 -8.34
N ASP A 126 -2.03 -10.99 -9.26
CA ASP A 126 -1.27 -12.24 -9.06
C ASP A 126 0.25 -12.05 -9.28
N ASP A 127 0.68 -10.91 -9.82
CA ASP A 127 2.10 -10.57 -9.96
C ASP A 127 2.67 -10.05 -8.63
N LEU A 128 1.85 -9.53 -7.71
CA LEU A 128 2.29 -9.14 -6.38
C LEU A 128 2.55 -10.40 -5.53
N ILE A 129 3.79 -10.56 -5.06
CA ILE A 129 4.21 -11.76 -4.33
C ILE A 129 4.65 -11.47 -2.89
N LEU A 130 5.01 -10.23 -2.56
CA LEU A 130 5.49 -9.90 -1.21
C LEU A 130 5.18 -8.46 -0.81
N VAL A 131 4.73 -8.27 0.43
CA VAL A 131 4.92 -7.00 1.15
C VAL A 131 6.11 -7.15 2.10
N GLU A 132 7.18 -6.40 1.84
CA GLU A 132 8.42 -6.43 2.64
C GLU A 132 8.46 -5.33 3.70
N GLN A 133 7.74 -4.21 3.49
CA GLN A 133 7.71 -3.10 4.43
C GLN A 133 6.42 -2.27 4.26
N TRP A 134 5.82 -1.85 5.37
CA TRP A 134 4.66 -0.95 5.37
C TRP A 134 5.03 0.53 5.25
N GLY A 135 6.13 0.89 5.89
CA GLY A 135 6.67 2.24 5.92
C GLY A 135 5.87 3.20 6.81
N THR A 136 6.03 4.50 6.58
CA THR A 136 5.39 5.55 7.38
C THR A 136 4.08 6.08 6.78
N THR A 137 3.55 5.39 5.78
CA THR A 137 2.31 5.78 5.09
C THR A 137 1.13 5.80 6.06
N LYS A 138 0.46 6.97 6.16
CA LYS A 138 -0.77 7.14 6.92
C LYS A 138 -1.97 6.70 6.09
N TRP A 139 -2.35 5.44 6.21
CA TRP A 139 -3.41 4.85 5.40
C TRP A 139 -4.78 5.43 5.78
N LYS A 140 -5.53 5.89 4.77
CA LYS A 140 -6.94 6.29 4.89
C LYS A 140 -7.90 5.13 4.63
N SER A 141 -7.46 4.14 3.84
CA SER A 141 -8.22 2.92 3.58
C SER A 141 -7.29 1.82 3.10
N LEU A 142 -7.53 0.60 3.60
CA LEU A 142 -6.97 -0.64 3.06
C LEU A 142 -8.10 -1.61 2.64
N MET A 143 -9.30 -1.07 2.40
CA MET A 143 -10.40 -1.85 1.86
C MET A 143 -10.01 -2.42 0.49
N TYR A 144 -10.09 -3.75 0.35
CA TYR A 144 -9.64 -4.50 -0.81
C TYR A 144 -8.16 -4.28 -1.21
N ALA A 145 -7.32 -3.92 -0.25
CA ALA A 145 -5.91 -3.59 -0.48
C ALA A 145 -5.12 -4.66 -1.24
N PHE A 146 -5.41 -5.94 -0.99
CA PHE A 146 -4.78 -7.12 -1.59
C PHE A 146 -5.80 -8.18 -2.04
N HIS A 147 -7.08 -7.83 -2.14
CA HIS A 147 -8.15 -8.74 -2.56
C HIS A 147 -7.77 -9.56 -3.81
N TYR A 148 -7.80 -10.89 -3.67
CA TYR A 148 -7.46 -11.92 -4.65
C TYR A 148 -5.98 -11.92 -5.12
N CYS A 149 -5.05 -11.36 -4.35
CA CYS A 149 -3.62 -11.52 -4.63
C CYS A 149 -3.18 -12.92 -4.20
N LYS A 150 -3.36 -13.93 -5.06
CA LYS A 150 -3.23 -15.34 -4.67
C LYS A 150 -1.81 -15.78 -4.34
N ASN A 151 -0.81 -15.07 -4.87
CA ASN A 151 0.61 -15.36 -4.69
C ASN A 151 1.26 -14.51 -3.61
N LEU A 152 0.50 -13.62 -2.96
CA LEU A 152 1.03 -12.68 -1.97
C LEU A 152 1.33 -13.39 -0.65
N ASP A 153 2.50 -13.09 -0.09
CA ASP A 153 2.77 -13.23 1.34
C ASP A 153 3.19 -11.87 1.95
N VAL A 154 3.18 -11.78 3.28
CA VAL A 154 3.65 -10.58 4.01
C VAL A 154 4.75 -11.00 4.97
N THR A 155 5.97 -10.53 4.70
CA THR A 155 7.15 -10.75 5.55
C THR A 155 7.60 -9.47 6.27
N ALA A 156 6.92 -8.36 6.02
CA ALA A 156 7.12 -7.11 6.73
C ALA A 156 7.13 -7.31 8.24
N THR A 157 8.14 -6.75 8.91
CA THR A 157 8.29 -6.78 10.37
C THR A 157 7.80 -5.49 11.03
N ASP A 158 7.67 -4.42 10.25
CA ASP A 158 6.97 -3.21 10.66
C ASP A 158 5.45 -3.38 10.52
N LYS A 159 4.69 -2.41 11.04
CA LYS A 159 3.22 -2.43 11.06
C LYS A 159 2.69 -1.25 10.24
N PRO A 160 1.55 -1.40 9.54
CA PRO A 160 0.89 -0.26 8.91
C PRO A 160 0.40 0.73 9.96
N ASP A 161 0.51 2.03 9.68
CA ASP A 161 -0.20 3.05 10.46
C ASP A 161 -1.68 3.05 10.07
N LEU A 162 -2.50 2.40 10.90
CA LEU A 162 -3.95 2.29 10.74
C LEU A 162 -4.72 3.41 11.46
N SER A 163 -4.03 4.34 12.14
CA SER A 163 -4.66 5.35 12.98
C SER A 163 -5.59 6.30 12.21
N GLY A 164 -5.43 6.37 10.88
CA GLY A 164 -6.23 7.19 9.97
C GLY A 164 -7.40 6.50 9.27
N LEU A 165 -7.64 5.20 9.50
CA LEU A 165 -8.68 4.43 8.82
C LEU A 165 -9.63 3.71 9.77
N THR A 166 -10.81 3.35 9.25
CA THR A 166 -11.87 2.65 9.99
C THR A 166 -12.29 1.31 9.38
N SER A 167 -11.86 1.00 8.15
CA SER A 167 -12.22 -0.23 7.45
C SER A 167 -11.00 -0.95 6.87
N LEU A 168 -10.93 -2.24 7.21
CA LEU A 168 -10.06 -3.28 6.62
C LEU A 168 -10.90 -4.30 5.84
N TYR A 169 -12.10 -3.91 5.39
CA TYR A 169 -13.02 -4.79 4.67
C TYR A 169 -12.32 -5.48 3.51
N GLY A 170 -12.32 -6.81 3.54
CA GLY A 170 -11.76 -7.65 2.49
C GLY A 170 -10.30 -7.34 2.14
N ALA A 171 -9.49 -6.82 3.08
CA ALA A 171 -8.12 -6.37 2.80
C ALA A 171 -7.26 -7.49 2.17
N PHE A 172 -7.42 -8.73 2.63
CA PHE A 172 -6.73 -9.92 2.10
C PHE A 172 -7.69 -10.96 1.51
N TYR A 173 -8.93 -10.60 1.17
CA TYR A 173 -9.94 -11.56 0.69
C TYR A 173 -9.41 -12.49 -0.42
N TYR A 174 -9.41 -13.81 -0.18
CA TYR A 174 -8.90 -14.86 -1.06
C TYR A 174 -7.42 -14.71 -1.45
N CYS A 175 -6.58 -14.27 -0.52
CA CYS A 175 -5.12 -14.36 -0.62
C CYS A 175 -4.66 -15.78 -0.22
N THR A 176 -4.91 -16.76 -1.08
CA THR A 176 -4.66 -18.18 -0.78
C THR A 176 -3.19 -18.51 -0.47
N GLY A 177 -2.25 -17.67 -0.91
CA GLY A 177 -0.82 -17.79 -0.66
C GLY A 177 -0.33 -17.14 0.64
N LEU A 178 -1.20 -16.46 1.39
CA LEU A 178 -0.84 -15.73 2.60
C LEU A 178 -0.52 -16.69 3.76
N VAL A 179 0.77 -16.82 4.09
CA VAL A 179 1.26 -17.66 5.20
C VAL A 179 1.55 -16.80 6.43
N ASN A 180 2.18 -15.64 6.20
CA ASN A 180 2.67 -14.71 7.21
C ASN A 180 3.44 -15.43 8.32
N ALA A 181 4.46 -16.21 7.98
CA ALA A 181 5.14 -17.10 8.93
C ALA A 181 5.73 -16.38 10.16
N ASN A 182 6.00 -15.08 10.07
CA ASN A 182 6.48 -14.25 11.16
C ASN A 182 5.37 -13.74 12.11
N GLY A 183 4.09 -14.00 11.81
CA GLY A 183 2.92 -13.60 12.59
C GLY A 183 2.71 -12.08 12.68
N SER A 184 3.36 -11.27 11.84
CA SER A 184 3.33 -9.82 11.97
C SER A 184 1.94 -9.21 11.73
N ILE A 185 1.12 -9.83 10.87
CA ILE A 185 -0.25 -9.37 10.62
C ILE A 185 -1.12 -9.50 11.86
N ALA A 186 -0.90 -10.51 12.70
CA ALA A 186 -1.62 -10.70 13.95
C ALA A 186 -1.30 -9.59 14.99
N GLN A 187 -0.28 -8.77 14.76
CA GLN A 187 0.18 -7.72 15.67
C GLN A 187 -0.23 -6.30 15.25
N TRP A 188 -1.12 -6.16 14.26
CA TRP A 188 -1.59 -4.84 13.82
C TRP A 188 -2.40 -4.13 14.89
N GLU A 189 -2.25 -2.79 14.94
CA GLU A 189 -2.92 -1.93 15.91
C GLU A 189 -4.30 -1.51 15.38
N THR A 190 -5.35 -2.26 15.72
CA THR A 190 -6.69 -2.11 15.12
C THR A 190 -7.67 -1.24 15.92
N GLN A 191 -7.21 -0.44 16.89
CA GLN A 191 -8.07 0.33 17.80
C GLN A 191 -8.99 1.35 17.12
N THR A 192 -8.67 1.78 15.90
CA THR A 192 -9.51 2.70 15.09
C THR A 192 -10.42 1.97 14.11
N VAL A 193 -10.23 0.66 13.93
CA VAL A 193 -10.90 -0.13 12.88
C VAL A 193 -12.25 -0.63 13.38
N THR A 194 -13.32 -0.21 12.71
CA THR A 194 -14.70 -0.59 13.04
C THR A 194 -15.26 -1.65 12.10
N ASP A 195 -14.65 -1.84 10.93
CA ASP A 195 -15.07 -2.81 9.93
C ASP A 195 -13.89 -3.71 9.51
N MET A 196 -13.98 -5.00 9.86
CA MET A 196 -13.02 -6.03 9.49
C MET A 196 -13.71 -7.21 8.77
N GLN A 197 -14.87 -6.96 8.17
CA GLN A 197 -15.63 -8.01 7.49
C GLN A 197 -14.78 -8.62 6.36
N TYR A 198 -14.81 -9.95 6.26
CA TYR A 198 -14.12 -10.72 5.22
C TYR A 198 -12.61 -10.48 5.07
N MET A 199 -11.93 -9.90 6.07
CA MET A 199 -10.54 -9.47 5.94
C MET A 199 -9.60 -10.58 5.46
N PHE A 200 -9.75 -11.81 5.97
CA PHE A 200 -8.96 -13.00 5.64
C PHE A 200 -9.83 -14.14 5.08
N TYR A 201 -10.97 -13.80 4.47
CA TYR A 201 -11.91 -14.82 3.99
C TYR A 201 -11.29 -15.61 2.83
N GLY A 202 -11.25 -16.94 2.93
CA GLY A 202 -10.66 -17.80 1.91
C GLY A 202 -9.13 -17.85 1.91
N ASP A 203 -8.46 -17.28 2.92
CA ASP A 203 -7.00 -17.29 3.05
C ASP A 203 -6.54 -18.65 3.59
N THR A 204 -6.51 -19.64 2.71
CA THR A 204 -6.37 -21.06 3.07
C THR A 204 -5.07 -21.43 3.79
N LEU A 205 -4.04 -20.58 3.72
CA LEU A 205 -2.75 -20.80 4.40
C LEU A 205 -2.56 -19.89 5.64
N PHE A 206 -3.48 -18.96 5.89
CA PHE A 206 -3.37 -18.05 7.02
C PHE A 206 -3.80 -18.77 8.31
N ASN A 207 -2.85 -19.03 9.21
CA ASN A 207 -3.10 -19.74 10.46
C ASN A 207 -2.51 -18.99 11.68
N HIS A 208 -3.08 -17.83 11.99
CA HIS A 208 -2.69 -17.03 13.16
C HIS A 208 -3.90 -16.61 13.99
N SER A 209 -3.71 -16.54 15.30
CA SER A 209 -4.70 -15.96 16.22
C SER A 209 -4.82 -14.45 16.02
N LEU A 210 -6.05 -13.93 16.06
CA LEU A 210 -6.36 -12.51 16.02
C LEU A 210 -6.66 -11.95 17.43
N ALA A 211 -6.22 -12.66 18.49
CA ALA A 211 -6.47 -12.26 19.88
C ALA A 211 -5.95 -10.85 20.23
N ALA A 212 -4.91 -10.36 19.55
CA ALA A 212 -4.39 -9.02 19.77
C ALA A 212 -5.25 -7.91 19.13
N TYR A 213 -6.10 -8.27 18.16
CA TYR A 213 -6.96 -7.29 17.49
C TYR A 213 -7.95 -6.71 18.50
N LYS A 214 -8.01 -5.37 18.52
CA LYS A 214 -8.93 -4.63 19.34
C LYS A 214 -10.29 -4.56 18.67
N ILE A 215 -11.32 -4.88 19.44
CA ILE A 215 -12.71 -4.56 19.10
C ILE A 215 -13.13 -3.31 19.87
N THR A 216 -14.01 -2.52 19.28
CA THR A 216 -14.59 -1.28 19.82
C THR A 216 -16.10 -1.43 19.96
N ALA A 217 -16.74 -0.44 20.59
CA ALA A 217 -18.20 -0.37 20.65
C ALA A 217 -18.85 -0.26 19.25
N ASN A 218 -18.10 0.21 18.25
CA ASN A 218 -18.59 0.47 16.90
C ASN A 218 -18.31 -0.70 15.93
N ASN A 219 -17.69 -1.80 16.37
CA ASN A 219 -17.55 -3.01 15.56
C ASN A 219 -18.87 -3.79 15.51
N TYR A 220 -19.83 -3.30 14.73
CA TYR A 220 -21.15 -3.92 14.59
C TYR A 220 -21.10 -5.22 13.77
N TYR A 221 -20.22 -5.30 12.78
CA TYR A 221 -20.12 -6.42 11.85
C TYR A 221 -18.67 -6.93 11.77
N MET A 222 -18.43 -8.13 12.30
CA MET A 222 -17.16 -8.86 12.21
C MET A 222 -17.31 -10.10 11.33
N GLN A 223 -18.24 -10.02 10.38
CA GLN A 223 -18.75 -11.14 9.61
C GLN A 223 -17.65 -11.81 8.81
N SER A 224 -17.50 -13.10 9.05
CA SER A 224 -16.65 -14.02 8.29
C SER A 224 -15.24 -13.48 8.11
N ILE A 225 -14.71 -12.77 9.13
CA ILE A 225 -13.34 -12.19 9.09
C ILE A 225 -12.30 -13.23 8.69
N ALA A 226 -12.44 -14.47 9.15
CA ALA A 226 -11.61 -15.62 8.82
C ALA A 226 -12.43 -16.79 8.27
N GLY A 227 -13.59 -16.51 7.65
CA GLY A 227 -14.42 -17.55 7.05
C GLY A 227 -13.67 -18.27 5.93
N GLN A 228 -13.76 -19.60 5.89
CA GLN A 228 -13.04 -20.45 4.91
C GLN A 228 -11.50 -20.27 4.88
N SER A 229 -10.89 -19.63 5.88
CA SER A 229 -9.43 -19.51 5.97
C SER A 229 -8.78 -20.77 6.56
N GLY A 230 -7.45 -20.77 6.62
CA GLY A 230 -6.64 -21.83 7.23
C GLY A 230 -6.50 -21.75 8.76
N ILE A 231 -7.22 -20.86 9.44
CA ILE A 231 -7.07 -20.66 10.89
C ILE A 231 -7.43 -21.94 11.65
N SER A 232 -6.54 -22.41 12.53
CA SER A 232 -6.77 -23.60 13.34
C SER A 232 -7.81 -23.37 14.44
N CYS A 233 -8.38 -24.46 14.97
CA CYS A 233 -9.26 -24.40 16.14
C CYS A 233 -8.62 -23.66 17.31
N GLU A 234 -7.34 -23.92 17.59
CA GLU A 234 -6.61 -23.31 18.71
C GLU A 234 -6.47 -21.79 18.54
N ASN A 235 -6.07 -21.35 17.34
CA ASN A 235 -5.92 -19.93 17.02
C ASN A 235 -7.27 -19.19 17.04
N PHE A 236 -8.31 -19.85 16.53
CA PHE A 236 -9.66 -19.32 16.54
C PHE A 236 -10.24 -19.24 17.96
N SER A 237 -10.09 -20.28 18.78
CA SER A 237 -10.49 -20.26 20.19
C SER A 237 -9.81 -19.14 20.97
N ALA A 238 -8.49 -18.96 20.80
CA ALA A 238 -7.76 -17.86 21.44
C ALA A 238 -8.28 -16.48 21.00
N THR A 239 -8.66 -16.34 19.72
CA THR A 239 -9.27 -15.12 19.20
C THR A 239 -10.60 -14.82 19.91
N LEU A 240 -11.48 -15.82 19.98
CA LEU A 240 -12.80 -15.68 20.60
C LEU A 240 -12.70 -15.38 22.11
N ASP A 241 -11.77 -16.02 22.83
CA ASP A 241 -11.58 -15.79 24.26
C ASP A 241 -11.14 -14.35 24.56
N SER A 242 -10.21 -13.81 23.76
CA SER A 242 -9.81 -12.41 23.87
C SER A 242 -10.98 -11.47 23.56
N TRP A 243 -11.68 -11.70 22.44
CA TRP A 243 -12.78 -10.84 22.03
C TRP A 243 -13.97 -10.88 22.97
N LYS A 244 -14.24 -12.03 23.61
CA LYS A 244 -15.21 -12.13 24.70
C LYS A 244 -14.83 -11.21 25.85
N THR A 245 -13.56 -11.24 26.29
CA THR A 245 -13.06 -10.37 27.37
C THR A 245 -13.23 -8.90 27.02
N GLN A 246 -12.87 -8.51 25.79
CA GLN A 246 -13.04 -7.13 25.31
C GLN A 246 -14.52 -6.73 25.21
N ALA A 247 -15.40 -7.62 24.75
CA ALA A 247 -16.83 -7.36 24.64
C ALA A 247 -17.47 -7.12 26.01
N VAL A 248 -17.08 -7.90 27.04
CA VAL A 248 -17.52 -7.70 28.42
C VAL A 248 -17.09 -6.32 28.93
N ALA A 249 -15.85 -5.92 28.68
CA ALA A 249 -15.34 -4.60 29.08
C ALA A 249 -16.07 -3.42 28.38
N LEU A 250 -16.67 -3.68 27.22
CA LEU A 250 -17.43 -2.71 26.44
C LEU A 250 -18.95 -2.75 26.72
N ASP A 251 -19.41 -3.54 27.69
CA ASP A 251 -20.84 -3.82 27.95
C ASP A 251 -21.60 -4.31 26.71
N ARG A 252 -20.91 -5.07 25.85
CA ARG A 252 -21.48 -5.62 24.61
C ARG A 252 -22.07 -7.00 24.87
N LYS A 253 -23.34 -7.16 24.50
CA LYS A 253 -24.04 -8.45 24.61
C LYS A 253 -23.75 -9.42 23.46
N ASN A 254 -23.43 -8.90 22.27
CA ASN A 254 -23.24 -9.71 21.06
C ASN A 254 -22.06 -9.19 20.21
N LEU A 255 -21.36 -10.15 19.58
CA LEU A 255 -20.37 -9.92 18.54
C LEU A 255 -20.66 -10.87 17.38
N TYR A 256 -21.08 -10.33 16.21
CA TYR A 256 -21.45 -11.16 15.08
C TYR A 256 -20.23 -11.47 14.20
N VAL A 257 -19.73 -12.70 14.33
CA VAL A 257 -18.51 -13.18 13.64
C VAL A 257 -18.77 -13.95 12.34
N GLY A 258 -20.02 -14.28 12.03
CA GLY A 258 -20.40 -14.91 10.76
C GLY A 258 -19.98 -16.38 10.63
N GLU A 259 -19.49 -16.78 9.45
CA GLU A 259 -19.13 -18.17 9.13
C GLU A 259 -17.91 -18.65 9.92
N PHE A 260 -18.00 -19.89 10.40
CA PHE A 260 -16.84 -20.58 10.98
C PHE A 260 -15.93 -21.13 9.87
N PRO A 261 -14.60 -21.15 10.09
CA PRO A 261 -13.66 -21.79 9.18
C PRO A 261 -14.10 -23.24 8.91
N LYS A 262 -14.25 -23.60 7.64
CA LYS A 262 -14.44 -25.01 7.28
C LYS A 262 -13.09 -25.69 7.41
N HIS A 263 -12.83 -26.35 8.52
CA HIS A 263 -11.75 -27.32 8.58
C HIS A 263 -12.03 -28.37 7.52
N LYS A 264 -11.20 -28.43 6.48
CA LYS A 264 -11.05 -29.67 5.73
C LYS A 264 -10.39 -30.65 6.69
N SER A 265 -11.21 -31.55 7.24
CA SER A 265 -10.78 -32.80 7.87
C SER A 265 -9.81 -33.55 6.97
#